data_AF-A0A0F9XWW2-F1
#
_entry.id   AF-A0A0F9XWW2-F1
#
_cell.length_a   1.000
_cell.length_b   1.000
_cell.length_c   1.000
_cell.angle_alpha   90.00
_cell.angle_beta   90.00
_cell.angle_gamma   90.00
#
_symmetry.space_group_name_H-M   'P 1'
#
loop_
_entity.id
_entity.type
_entity.pdbx_description
1 polymer ?
#
loop_
_entity_poly.entity_id
_entity_poly.type
_entity_poly.pdbx_seq_one_letter_code
_entity_poly.pdbx_strand_id
1 'polypeptide(L)'
;MNALRGSVERALRAALNEETYQSILRGVDPDFIHHAQHAAAIRKLGGTKYEGTEFDRIMFTTPSETGQGRYRWNQTIVLQDLPEALESEGLTLPQKVNLAVSGDLKVHCDCPAFQYWGYNYVLTQLDTSGGNEKRFPGIRNPRLRGTICKHLDASLRALPFWINNIASELKRAGYGAKPRPTVTAEV
;
A
#
# COMPACT_ATOMS: atom_id res chain seq x y z
N MET A 1 34.76 11.29 -3.85
CA MET A 1 34.08 11.40 -2.54
C MET A 1 32.55 11.24 -2.60
N ASN A 2 31.94 10.88 -3.75
CA ASN A 2 30.46 10.81 -3.89
C ASN A 2 29.82 9.43 -3.65
N ALA A 3 30.59 8.34 -3.60
CA ALA A 3 30.02 6.99 -3.49
C ALA A 3 29.58 6.59 -2.07
N LEU A 4 30.26 7.11 -1.03
CA LEU A 4 29.97 6.77 0.38
C LEU A 4 28.70 7.44 0.93
N ARG A 5 28.33 8.65 0.44
CA ARG A 5 27.07 9.31 0.84
C ARG A 5 25.83 8.56 0.35
N GLY A 6 25.84 8.09 -0.90
CA GLY A 6 24.69 7.36 -1.48
C GLY A 6 24.49 5.93 -0.95
N SER A 7 25.46 5.38 -0.22
CA SER A 7 25.33 4.09 0.49
C SER A 7 24.71 4.27 1.88
N VAL A 8 25.17 5.29 2.62
CA VAL A 8 24.61 5.63 3.92
C VAL A 8 23.18 6.15 3.78
N GLU A 9 22.88 6.98 2.77
CA GLU A 9 21.53 7.50 2.52
C GLU A 9 20.56 6.41 2.07
N ARG A 10 21.02 5.42 1.28
CA ARG A 10 20.22 4.22 0.96
C ARG A 10 20.00 3.32 2.16
N ALA A 11 21.00 3.14 3.03
CA ALA A 11 20.84 2.37 4.25
C ALA A 11 19.94 3.10 5.26
N LEU A 12 20.01 4.43 5.33
CA LEU A 12 19.14 5.26 6.16
C LEU A 12 17.70 5.25 5.64
N ARG A 13 17.50 5.35 4.33
CA ARG A 13 16.19 5.18 3.69
C ARG A 13 15.68 3.76 3.87
N ALA A 14 16.46 2.72 3.58
CA ALA A 14 16.03 1.34 3.84
C ALA A 14 15.63 1.09 5.31
N ALA A 15 16.35 1.68 6.28
CA ALA A 15 16.03 1.60 7.70
C ALA A 15 14.82 2.48 8.12
N LEU A 16 14.51 3.54 7.38
CA LEU A 16 13.31 4.37 7.57
C LEU A 16 12.09 3.85 6.78
N ASN A 17 12.31 3.06 5.72
CA ASN A 17 11.30 2.64 4.75
C ASN A 17 10.67 1.28 5.10
N GLU A 18 11.42 0.36 5.71
CA GLU A 18 10.84 -0.86 6.32
C GLU A 18 9.85 -0.48 7.44
N GLU A 19 10.02 0.71 8.03
CA GLU A 19 9.06 1.26 8.95
C GLU A 19 7.77 1.69 8.26
N THR A 20 7.67 2.16 7.01
CA THR A 20 6.41 2.74 6.48
C THR A 20 5.25 1.73 6.37
N TYR A 21 5.43 0.62 5.64
CA TYR A 21 4.42 -0.46 5.57
C TYR A 21 4.12 -1.06 6.95
N GLN A 22 5.17 -1.34 7.73
CA GLN A 22 5.03 -1.94 9.06
C GLN A 22 4.49 -0.95 10.12
N SER A 23 4.70 0.35 9.96
CA SER A 23 4.23 1.43 10.84
C SER A 23 2.74 1.63 10.65
N ILE A 24 2.29 1.66 9.39
CA ILE A 24 0.86 1.69 9.07
C ILE A 24 0.14 0.51 9.74
N LEU A 25 0.72 -0.70 9.66
CA LEU A 25 0.15 -1.90 10.29
C LEU A 25 0.28 -1.92 11.82
N ARG A 26 1.39 -1.45 12.38
CA ARG A 26 1.59 -1.32 13.83
C ARG A 26 0.64 -0.30 14.47
N GLY A 27 0.25 0.72 13.70
CA GLY A 27 -0.72 1.72 14.11
C GLY A 27 -2.18 1.26 14.09
N VAL A 28 -2.47 0.01 13.70
CA VAL A 28 -3.82 -0.55 13.79
C VAL A 28 -4.19 -0.71 15.27
N ASP A 29 -5.29 -0.07 15.66
CA ASP A 29 -5.86 -0.19 17.00
C ASP A 29 -7.00 -1.23 16.97
N PRO A 30 -6.80 -2.44 17.53
CA PRO A 30 -7.79 -3.52 17.44
C PRO A 30 -9.08 -3.24 18.22
N ASP A 31 -9.00 -2.37 19.23
CA ASP A 31 -10.11 -2.07 20.15
C ASP A 31 -10.91 -0.84 19.71
N PHE A 32 -10.28 0.06 18.94
CA PHE A 32 -10.98 1.21 18.40
C PHE A 32 -12.08 0.74 17.44
N ILE A 33 -13.30 1.22 17.66
CA ILE A 33 -14.50 0.86 16.88
C ILE A 33 -14.69 -0.65 16.66
N HIS A 34 -14.26 -1.52 17.60
CA HIS A 34 -14.33 -2.97 17.45
C HIS A 34 -13.62 -3.52 16.20
N HIS A 35 -12.50 -2.88 15.80
CA HIS A 35 -11.78 -3.20 14.57
C HIS A 35 -11.48 -4.69 14.40
N ALA A 36 -11.01 -5.38 15.44
CA ALA A 36 -10.71 -6.81 15.38
C ALA A 36 -11.95 -7.69 15.08
N GLN A 37 -13.08 -7.38 15.70
CA GLN A 37 -14.35 -8.09 15.47
C GLN A 37 -14.82 -7.89 14.02
N HIS A 38 -14.74 -6.65 13.55
CA HIS A 38 -15.14 -6.31 12.19
C HIS A 38 -14.19 -6.87 11.12
N ALA A 39 -12.89 -6.95 11.41
CA ALA A 39 -11.91 -7.62 10.54
C ALA A 39 -12.21 -9.11 10.41
N ALA A 40 -12.65 -9.77 11.49
CA ALA A 40 -13.10 -11.16 11.43
C ALA A 40 -14.38 -11.33 10.60
N ALA A 41 -15.31 -10.36 10.65
CA ALA A 41 -16.53 -10.40 9.85
C ALA A 41 -16.25 -10.30 8.35
N ILE A 42 -15.28 -9.48 7.93
CA ILE A 42 -14.84 -9.37 6.52
C ILE A 42 -14.47 -10.74 5.94
N ARG A 43 -13.73 -11.56 6.70
CA ARG A 43 -13.33 -12.91 6.25
C ARG A 43 -14.53 -13.81 5.97
N LYS A 44 -15.59 -13.72 6.79
CA LYS A 44 -16.83 -14.48 6.60
C LYS A 44 -17.64 -14.01 5.39
N LEU A 45 -17.50 -12.74 5.00
CA LEU A 45 -18.23 -12.13 3.89
C LEU A 45 -17.50 -12.25 2.54
N GLY A 46 -16.58 -13.20 2.40
CA GLY A 46 -15.82 -13.46 1.18
C GLY A 46 -14.50 -12.71 1.07
N GLY A 47 -14.09 -12.00 2.12
CA GLY A 47 -12.76 -11.40 2.24
C GLY A 47 -12.44 -10.29 1.23
N THR A 48 -11.19 -9.85 1.28
CA THR A 48 -10.64 -8.85 0.36
C THR A 48 -10.27 -9.51 -0.96
N LYS A 49 -10.59 -8.84 -2.07
CA LYS A 49 -10.29 -9.27 -3.44
C LYS A 49 -9.30 -8.32 -4.08
N TYR A 50 -8.29 -8.88 -4.74
CA TYR A 50 -7.43 -8.12 -5.64
C TYR A 50 -8.16 -7.88 -6.95
N GLU A 51 -8.22 -6.63 -7.39
CA GLU A 51 -8.93 -6.22 -8.61
C GLU A 51 -7.98 -5.96 -9.79
N GLY A 52 -6.69 -5.75 -9.51
CA GLY A 52 -5.68 -5.51 -10.54
C GLY A 52 -4.65 -4.47 -10.12
N THR A 53 -3.69 -4.24 -11.03
CA THR A 53 -2.69 -3.19 -10.90
C THR A 53 -2.68 -2.27 -12.12
N GLU A 54 -2.59 -0.97 -11.87
CA GLU A 54 -2.34 0.07 -12.86
C GLU A 54 -0.99 0.72 -12.55
N PHE A 55 0.08 0.19 -13.16
CA PHE A 55 1.45 0.57 -12.85
C PHE A 55 1.77 0.48 -11.35
N ASP A 56 1.85 1.61 -10.65
CA ASP A 56 2.14 1.72 -9.21
C ASP A 56 0.91 1.61 -8.31
N ARG A 57 -0.30 1.59 -8.89
CA ARG A 57 -1.56 1.54 -8.13
C ARG A 57 -2.11 0.13 -8.06
N ILE A 58 -2.16 -0.41 -6.85
CA ILE A 58 -2.74 -1.71 -6.52
C ILE A 58 -4.16 -1.50 -6.02
N MET A 59 -5.13 -2.21 -6.62
CA MET A 59 -6.54 -2.05 -6.32
C MET A 59 -7.10 -3.30 -5.61
N PHE A 60 -7.82 -3.06 -4.53
CA PHE A 60 -8.53 -4.09 -3.79
C PHE A 60 -9.98 -3.68 -3.56
N THR A 61 -10.86 -4.68 -3.39
CA THR A 61 -12.19 -4.47 -2.83
C THR A 61 -12.42 -5.32 -1.60
N THR A 62 -13.14 -4.79 -0.62
CA THR A 62 -13.49 -5.50 0.62
C THR A 62 -14.99 -5.35 0.89
N PRO A 63 -15.71 -6.41 1.30
CA PRO A 63 -17.15 -6.35 1.56
C PRO A 63 -17.49 -5.39 2.70
N SER A 64 -18.60 -4.68 2.52
CA SER A 64 -19.21 -3.89 3.58
C SER A 64 -19.89 -4.80 4.59
N GLU A 65 -19.42 -4.77 5.83
CA GLU A 65 -20.06 -5.53 6.92
C GLU A 65 -21.46 -5.01 7.25
N THR A 66 -21.63 -3.69 7.31
CA THR A 66 -22.94 -3.08 7.59
C THR A 66 -23.94 -3.36 6.48
N GLY A 67 -23.47 -3.51 5.24
CA GLY A 67 -24.27 -3.93 4.10
C GLY A 67 -24.40 -5.45 3.94
N GLN A 68 -23.94 -6.26 4.91
CA GLN A 68 -23.93 -7.72 4.85
C GLN A 68 -23.32 -8.26 3.54
N GLY A 69 -22.26 -7.63 3.05
CA GLY A 69 -21.57 -7.99 1.81
C GLY A 69 -22.26 -7.57 0.51
N ARG A 70 -23.43 -6.91 0.56
CA ARG A 70 -24.15 -6.42 -0.65
C ARG A 70 -23.38 -5.35 -1.42
N TYR A 71 -22.55 -4.59 -0.72
CA TYR A 71 -21.69 -3.55 -1.28
C TYR A 71 -20.25 -3.85 -0.93
N ARG A 72 -19.30 -3.34 -1.73
CA ARG A 72 -17.87 -3.44 -1.48
C ARG A 72 -17.26 -2.05 -1.50
N TRP A 73 -16.26 -1.86 -0.65
CA TRP A 73 -15.45 -0.65 -0.58
C TRP A 73 -14.18 -0.86 -1.38
N ASN A 74 -13.74 0.15 -2.13
CA ASN A 74 -12.49 0.14 -2.88
C ASN A 74 -11.33 0.63 -2.02
N GLN A 75 -10.19 -0.02 -2.17
CA GLN A 75 -8.92 0.37 -1.57
C GLN A 75 -7.90 0.56 -2.68
N THR A 76 -7.13 1.63 -2.59
CA THR A 76 -5.99 1.90 -3.48
C THR A 76 -4.73 1.96 -2.63
N ILE A 77 -3.72 1.20 -3.03
CA ILE A 77 -2.38 1.22 -2.44
C ILE A 77 -1.42 1.62 -3.56
N VAL A 78 -0.72 2.73 -3.38
CA VAL A 78 0.26 3.24 -4.34
C VAL A 78 1.65 2.89 -3.84
N LEU A 79 2.39 2.13 -4.64
CA LEU A 79 3.78 1.75 -4.38
C LEU A 79 4.71 2.88 -4.83
N GLN A 80 5.04 3.81 -3.92
CA GLN A 80 5.82 5.01 -4.28
C GLN A 80 7.20 4.65 -4.84
N ASP A 81 7.79 3.56 -4.34
CA ASP A 81 9.13 3.12 -4.70
C ASP A 81 9.14 2.17 -5.91
N LEU A 82 8.00 1.87 -6.53
CA LEU A 82 7.95 0.97 -7.70
C LEU A 82 8.80 1.47 -8.87
N PRO A 83 8.77 2.76 -9.27
CA PRO A 83 9.63 3.25 -10.35
C PRO A 83 11.13 2.99 -10.09
N GLU A 84 11.62 3.30 -8.89
CA GLU A 84 13.01 3.05 -8.50
C GLU A 84 13.33 1.55 -8.43
N ALA A 85 12.41 0.75 -7.88
CA ALA A 85 12.57 -0.70 -7.82
C ALA A 85 12.64 -1.33 -9.23
N LEU A 86 11.90 -0.78 -10.21
CA LEU A 86 11.95 -1.24 -11.60
C LEU A 86 13.32 -1.04 -12.25
N GLU A 87 14.07 -0.04 -11.83
CA GLU A 87 15.43 0.26 -12.32
C GLU A 87 16.51 -0.63 -11.67
N SER A 88 16.19 -1.30 -10.57
CA SER A 88 17.16 -2.13 -9.84
C SER A 88 17.68 -3.29 -10.70
N GLU A 89 19.00 -3.36 -10.90
CA GLU A 89 19.63 -4.45 -11.64
C GLU A 89 19.72 -5.75 -10.83
N GLY A 90 19.84 -6.88 -11.50
CA GLY A 90 20.02 -8.19 -10.84
C GLY A 90 18.78 -8.77 -10.15
N LEU A 91 17.66 -8.02 -10.08
CA LEU A 91 16.40 -8.49 -9.51
C LEU A 91 15.41 -8.95 -10.59
N THR A 92 14.69 -10.02 -10.30
CA THR A 92 13.50 -10.42 -11.07
C THR A 92 12.34 -9.45 -10.82
N LEU A 93 11.40 -9.35 -11.75
CA LEU A 93 10.25 -8.45 -11.59
C LEU A 93 9.44 -8.70 -10.30
N PRO A 94 9.16 -9.96 -9.87
CA PRO A 94 8.56 -10.20 -8.55
C PRO A 94 9.38 -9.68 -7.38
N GLN A 95 10.72 -9.80 -7.43
CA GLN A 95 11.59 -9.26 -6.38
C GLN A 95 11.56 -7.72 -6.35
N LYS A 96 11.46 -7.07 -7.51
CA LYS A 96 11.30 -5.61 -7.62
C LYS A 96 9.95 -5.16 -7.05
N VAL A 97 8.87 -5.88 -7.34
CA VAL A 97 7.55 -5.61 -6.74
C VAL A 97 7.60 -5.83 -5.23
N ASN A 98 8.23 -6.90 -4.75
CA ASN A 98 8.38 -7.14 -3.32
C ASN A 98 9.16 -6.01 -2.61
N LEU A 99 10.22 -5.50 -3.26
CA LEU A 99 10.97 -4.35 -2.78
C LEU A 99 10.06 -3.12 -2.65
N ALA A 100 9.27 -2.82 -3.69
CA ALA A 100 8.33 -1.69 -3.68
C ALA A 100 7.19 -1.83 -2.65
N VAL A 101 6.67 -3.05 -2.44
CA VAL A 101 5.67 -3.36 -1.40
C VAL A 101 6.21 -3.14 0.01
N SER A 102 7.51 -3.36 0.21
CA SER A 102 8.19 -3.17 1.49
C SER A 102 8.66 -1.73 1.71
N GLY A 103 8.46 -0.85 0.72
CA GLY A 103 8.86 0.55 0.75
C GLY A 103 7.71 1.50 1.12
N ASP A 104 7.80 2.73 0.61
CA ASP A 104 6.83 3.77 0.91
C ASP A 104 5.50 3.58 0.17
N LEU A 105 4.41 3.69 0.93
CA LEU A 105 3.05 3.46 0.44
C LEU A 105 2.17 4.68 0.66
N LYS A 106 1.35 5.01 -0.35
CA LYS A 106 0.16 5.84 -0.15
C LYS A 106 -1.08 4.98 -0.18
N VAL A 107 -1.94 5.13 0.81
CA VAL A 107 -3.14 4.29 0.97
C VAL A 107 -4.42 5.11 0.99
N HIS A 108 -5.46 4.58 0.38
CA HIS A 108 -6.78 5.20 0.34
C HIS A 108 -7.89 4.15 0.42
N CYS A 109 -9.02 4.52 1.02
CA CYS A 109 -10.22 3.71 1.06
C CYS A 109 -11.46 4.60 0.96
N ASP A 110 -12.42 4.19 0.14
CA ASP A 110 -13.68 4.93 -0.09
C ASP A 110 -14.74 4.68 1.00
N CYS A 111 -14.42 3.92 2.05
CA CYS A 111 -15.39 3.61 3.09
C CYS A 111 -15.68 4.83 3.99
N PRO A 112 -16.92 4.97 4.50
CA PRO A 112 -17.27 6.07 5.41
C PRO A 112 -16.40 6.11 6.68
N ALA A 113 -15.91 4.95 7.13
CA ALA A 113 -15.02 4.90 8.28
C ALA A 113 -13.73 5.69 8.03
N PHE A 114 -13.12 5.52 6.84
CA PHE A 114 -11.89 6.17 6.45
C PHE A 114 -11.98 7.71 6.53
N GLN A 115 -13.08 8.25 6.02
CA GLN A 115 -13.33 9.69 6.00
C GLN A 115 -13.75 10.23 7.38
N TYR A 116 -14.75 9.62 8.02
CA TYR A 116 -15.40 10.24 9.18
C TYR A 116 -14.79 9.87 10.53
N TRP A 117 -14.00 8.79 10.62
CA TRP A 117 -13.34 8.37 11.86
C TRP A 117 -11.87 8.79 11.95
N GLY A 118 -11.45 9.71 11.07
CA GLY A 118 -10.16 10.39 11.19
C GLY A 118 -8.96 9.65 10.61
N TYR A 119 -9.13 8.45 10.05
CA TYR A 119 -8.02 7.70 9.45
C TYR A 119 -7.37 8.46 8.28
N ASN A 120 -8.16 9.08 7.41
CA ASN A 120 -7.62 9.91 6.33
C ASN A 120 -6.78 11.07 6.88
N TYR A 121 -7.26 11.75 7.93
CA TYR A 121 -6.52 12.82 8.59
C TYR A 121 -5.18 12.32 9.18
N VAL A 122 -5.21 11.21 9.91
CA VAL A 122 -4.00 10.60 10.51
C VAL A 122 -2.98 10.26 9.42
N LEU A 123 -3.39 9.59 8.35
CA LEU A 123 -2.51 9.27 7.23
C LEU A 123 -2.01 10.50 6.47
N THR A 124 -2.82 11.58 6.39
CA THR A 124 -2.36 12.86 5.83
C THR A 124 -1.24 13.47 6.68
N GLN A 125 -1.30 13.35 8.01
CA GLN A 125 -0.19 13.81 8.87
C GLN A 125 1.07 12.95 8.74
N LEU A 126 0.91 11.69 8.33
CA LEU A 126 2.01 10.76 8.10
C LEU A 126 2.53 10.78 6.65
N ASP A 127 2.01 11.65 5.77
CA ASP A 127 2.28 11.69 4.31
C ASP A 127 2.07 10.35 3.57
N THR A 128 1.22 9.49 4.13
CA THR A 128 0.89 8.16 3.58
C THR A 128 -0.56 8.08 3.10
N SER A 129 -1.29 9.19 3.09
CA SER A 129 -2.63 9.23 2.51
C SER A 129 -2.58 9.38 0.99
N GLY A 130 -3.39 8.60 0.28
CA GLY A 130 -3.73 8.86 -1.13
C GLY A 130 -4.68 10.05 -1.31
N GLY A 131 -5.17 10.65 -0.22
CA GLY A 131 -5.96 11.89 -0.19
C GLY A 131 -5.27 13.00 0.60
N ASN A 132 -6.01 14.08 0.88
CA ASN A 132 -5.51 15.25 1.61
C ASN A 132 -6.57 15.80 2.58
N GLU A 133 -6.82 15.06 3.67
CA GLU A 133 -7.78 15.48 4.69
C GLU A 133 -7.08 16.29 5.79
N LYS A 134 -7.34 17.60 5.80
CA LYS A 134 -6.73 18.52 6.77
C LYS A 134 -7.63 18.80 7.98
N ARG A 135 -8.89 18.36 7.96
CA ARG A 135 -9.85 18.63 9.04
C ARG A 135 -9.63 17.64 10.19
N PHE A 136 -9.35 18.18 11.38
CA PHE A 136 -9.15 17.39 12.59
C PHE A 136 -10.45 16.63 12.98
N PRO A 137 -10.39 15.33 13.30
CA PRO A 137 -11.55 14.50 13.60
C PRO A 137 -12.07 14.67 15.04
N GLY A 138 -12.32 15.91 15.46
CA GLY A 138 -12.63 16.27 16.85
C GLY A 138 -13.92 15.67 17.45
N ILE A 139 -14.81 15.12 16.62
CA ILE A 139 -16.07 14.51 17.07
C ILE A 139 -15.91 13.00 17.31
N ARG A 140 -15.47 12.25 16.28
CA ARG A 140 -15.48 10.77 16.30
C ARG A 140 -14.16 10.15 16.71
N ASN A 141 -13.04 10.87 16.55
CA ASN A 141 -11.72 10.39 16.91
C ASN A 141 -10.81 11.52 17.45
N PRO A 142 -11.23 12.24 18.51
CA PRO A 142 -10.45 13.37 19.05
C PRO A 142 -9.08 12.95 19.63
N ARG A 143 -8.87 11.66 19.87
CA ARG A 143 -7.61 11.10 20.40
C ARG A 143 -6.74 10.44 19.32
N LEU A 144 -7.12 10.57 18.04
CA LEU A 144 -6.38 10.02 16.90
C LEU A 144 -6.02 8.53 17.06
N ARG A 145 -6.96 7.72 17.55
CA ARG A 145 -6.77 6.27 17.70
C ARG A 145 -6.86 5.56 16.35
N GLY A 146 -5.93 4.63 16.14
CA GLY A 146 -5.86 3.81 14.93
C GLY A 146 -5.42 4.58 13.68
N THR A 147 -4.56 3.97 12.87
CA THR A 147 -4.01 4.60 11.66
C THR A 147 -4.87 4.35 10.42
N ILE A 148 -5.48 3.18 10.32
CA ILE A 148 -6.23 2.75 9.13
C ILE A 148 -7.56 2.08 9.49
N CYS A 149 -8.49 2.07 8.53
CA CYS A 149 -9.74 1.34 8.67
C CYS A 149 -9.55 -0.17 8.44
N LYS A 150 -10.51 -0.98 8.91
CA LYS A 150 -10.52 -2.45 8.73
C LYS A 150 -10.35 -2.94 7.30
N HIS A 151 -10.81 -2.18 6.29
CA HIS A 151 -10.69 -2.59 4.89
C HIS A 151 -9.26 -2.40 4.37
N LEU A 152 -8.59 -1.31 4.77
CA LEU A 152 -7.17 -1.10 4.47
C LEU A 152 -6.30 -2.11 5.20
N ASP A 153 -6.60 -2.40 6.47
CA ASP A 153 -5.89 -3.42 7.24
C ASP A 153 -5.99 -4.79 6.55
N ALA A 154 -7.19 -5.20 6.12
CA ALA A 154 -7.37 -6.42 5.35
C ALA A 154 -6.61 -6.42 4.02
N SER A 155 -6.61 -5.29 3.29
CA SER A 155 -5.93 -5.16 1.99
C SER A 155 -4.40 -5.16 2.11
N LEU A 156 -3.84 -4.44 3.09
CA LEU A 156 -2.39 -4.39 3.32
C LEU A 156 -1.83 -5.73 3.81
N ARG A 157 -2.61 -6.48 4.58
CA ARG A 157 -2.24 -7.86 4.95
C ARG A 157 -2.35 -8.83 3.78
N ALA A 158 -3.24 -8.55 2.81
CA ALA A 158 -3.39 -9.37 1.62
C ALA A 158 -2.30 -9.08 0.57
N LEU A 159 -1.79 -7.85 0.51
CA LEU A 159 -0.87 -7.37 -0.52
C LEU A 159 0.34 -8.30 -0.80
N PRO A 160 1.07 -8.84 0.19
CA PRO A 160 2.20 -9.73 -0.09
C PRO A 160 1.85 -11.00 -0.86
N PHE A 161 0.61 -11.51 -0.73
CA PHE A 161 0.17 -12.71 -1.45
C PHE A 161 -0.01 -12.47 -2.96
N TRP A 162 -0.17 -11.21 -3.39
CA TRP A 162 -0.46 -10.84 -4.77
C TRP A 162 0.76 -10.37 -5.55
N ILE A 163 1.96 -10.41 -4.97
CA ILE A 163 3.21 -9.94 -5.61
C ILE A 163 3.43 -10.57 -7.00
N ASN A 164 3.23 -11.88 -7.13
CA ASN A 164 3.42 -12.58 -8.40
C ASN A 164 2.38 -12.19 -9.47
N ASN A 165 1.14 -11.90 -9.04
CA ASN A 165 0.08 -11.43 -9.92
C ASN A 165 0.39 -10.01 -10.41
N ILE A 166 0.74 -9.12 -9.50
CA ILE A 166 1.15 -7.73 -9.79
C ILE A 166 2.32 -7.73 -10.77
N ALA A 167 3.37 -8.51 -10.50
CA ALA A 167 4.52 -8.64 -11.40
C ALA A 167 4.12 -9.18 -12.79
N SER A 168 3.21 -10.14 -12.85
CA SER A 168 2.72 -10.68 -14.13
C SER A 168 1.94 -9.65 -14.93
N GLU A 169 1.10 -8.84 -14.28
CA GLU A 169 0.34 -7.76 -14.91
C GLU A 169 1.25 -6.62 -15.38
N LEU A 170 2.23 -6.21 -14.57
CA LEU A 170 3.27 -5.25 -14.97
C LEU A 170 4.03 -5.72 -16.21
N LYS A 171 4.42 -7.00 -16.24
CA LYS A 171 5.09 -7.60 -17.41
C LYS A 171 4.21 -7.54 -18.66
N ARG A 172 2.91 -7.85 -18.54
CA ARG A 172 1.94 -7.77 -19.65
C ARG A 172 1.76 -6.34 -20.15
N ALA A 173 1.84 -5.36 -19.25
CA ALA A 173 1.82 -3.94 -19.58
C ALA A 173 3.16 -3.40 -20.12
N GLY A 174 4.21 -4.24 -20.23
CA GLY A 174 5.50 -3.88 -20.81
C GLY A 174 6.56 -3.41 -19.82
N TYR A 175 6.26 -3.41 -18.51
CA TYR A 175 7.23 -3.04 -17.48
C TYR A 175 8.20 -4.19 -17.18
N GLY A 176 9.46 -3.86 -16.91
CA GLY A 176 10.50 -4.85 -16.58
C GLY A 176 10.98 -5.70 -17.76
N ALA A 177 10.66 -5.32 -19.00
CA ALA A 177 11.37 -5.83 -20.17
C ALA A 177 12.85 -5.41 -20.09
N LYS A 178 13.77 -6.32 -20.41
CA LYS A 178 15.22 -6.02 -20.44
C LYS A 178 15.45 -4.72 -21.25
N PRO A 179 16.45 -3.89 -20.90
CA PRO A 179 16.94 -2.90 -21.86
C PRO A 179 17.23 -3.64 -23.16
N ARG A 180 16.66 -3.15 -24.27
CA ARG A 180 16.96 -3.67 -25.62
C ARG A 180 18.49 -3.67 -25.73
N PRO A 181 19.14 -4.78 -26.13
CA PRO A 181 20.59 -4.78 -26.28
C PRO A 181 20.95 -3.59 -27.16
N THR A 182 21.82 -2.72 -26.65
CA THR A 182 22.44 -1.68 -27.45
C THR A 182 23.03 -2.37 -28.65
N VAL A 183 22.48 -2.09 -29.84
CA VAL A 183 23.12 -2.50 -31.08
C VAL A 183 24.47 -1.82 -31.05
N THR A 184 25.53 -2.58 -30.76
CA THR A 184 26.89 -2.16 -31.08
C THR A 184 26.89 -2.01 -32.58
N ALA A 185 26.84 -0.76 -33.04
CA ALA A 185 27.21 -0.43 -34.39
C ALA A 185 28.69 -0.79 -34.50
N GLU A 186 28.96 -1.99 -35.01
CA GLU A 186 30.23 -2.27 -35.65
C GLU A 186 30.31 -1.35 -36.87
N VAL A 187 31.20 -0.36 -36.81
CA VAL A 187 31.94 0.18 -37.96
C VAL A 187 33.35 0.52 -37.49
#